data_AF-C1DZ13-F1
#
_entry.id   AF-C1DZ13-F1
#
_cell.length_a   1.000
_cell.length_b   1.000
_cell.length_c   1.000
_cell.angle_alpha   90.00
_cell.angle_beta   90.00
_cell.angle_gamma   90.00
#
_symmetry.space_group_name_H-M   'P 1'
#
loop_
_entity.id
_entity.type
_entity.pdbx_description
1 polymer ?
#
loop_
_entity_poly.entity_id
_entity_poly.type
_entity_poly.pdbx_seq_one_letter_code
_entity_poly.pdbx_strand_id
1 'polypeptide(L)'
;MLDREYIDTSVVLQSTKITSASKEDAKVAVKVVNRNANPVETIYLPAFEFNRAYKILSDELYHLRDAISAEEHYVVPFQHDPLMLLFDSTFHVGTAVLFPEYLIYNLETDDSERLCEVFPAAASGNQNMDAGKLDVVWEPLPGPEGATGPVLDIIDETDLLGKPWTYRCRIKQALQLPMICDLCYCEYEFFDGYGYNTFATETVDFSSRPTRSPVLEYEYEHHVECVTEEFLAWLKKPLEIKIFISLDVKRPDQLAGTDNQKVVDLIRADMKLPAQRVKTAQGADAALAEAMERIQSLQDKVEALMSENEKVKKANKRLVMQRRVALAVAMEAAKGSSPDTGMEAMKAEKAGKPPPKPSAREASAKKKGSSACVVS
;
A
#
# COMPACT_ATOMS: atom_id res chain seq x y z
N MET A 1 13.59 -18.35 0.00
CA MET A 1 12.95 -19.06 1.13
C MET A 1 12.76 -20.53 0.76
N LEU A 2 12.63 -21.42 1.74
CA LEU A 2 12.59 -22.90 1.65
C LEU A 2 11.69 -23.48 0.51
N ASP A 3 12.17 -23.54 -0.74
CA ASP A 3 11.34 -23.84 -1.94
C ASP A 3 10.08 -22.95 -2.04
N ARG A 4 10.22 -21.67 -1.64
CA ARG A 4 9.19 -20.62 -1.72
C ARG A 4 9.75 -19.37 -2.41
N GLU A 5 10.44 -19.56 -3.54
CA GLU A 5 11.07 -18.46 -4.31
C GLU A 5 10.06 -17.48 -4.94
N TYR A 6 8.78 -17.84 -4.94
CA TYR A 6 7.66 -16.99 -5.34
C TYR A 6 7.18 -16.02 -4.25
N ILE A 7 7.75 -16.09 -3.04
CA ILE A 7 7.47 -15.15 -1.95
C ILE A 7 8.54 -14.04 -1.96
N ASP A 8 8.13 -12.81 -2.27
CA ASP A 8 8.98 -11.62 -2.13
C ASP A 8 8.68 -10.87 -0.83
N THR A 9 9.71 -10.23 -0.28
CA THR A 9 9.60 -9.34 0.89
C THR A 9 10.25 -7.99 0.60
N SER A 10 9.58 -6.89 0.95
CA SER A 10 10.10 -5.53 0.76
C SER A 10 9.64 -4.61 1.89
N VAL A 11 10.50 -3.70 2.33
CA VAL A 11 10.15 -2.69 3.35
C VAL A 11 9.35 -1.56 2.70
N VAL A 12 8.25 -1.16 3.32
CA VAL A 12 7.38 -0.07 2.88
C VAL A 12 7.02 0.85 4.06
N LEU A 13 6.62 2.07 3.73
CA LEU A 13 5.98 2.98 4.68
C LEU A 13 4.47 2.91 4.47
N GLN A 14 3.72 2.83 5.58
CA GLN A 14 2.26 2.73 5.60
C GLN A 14 1.72 3.89 6.45
N SER A 15 0.67 4.56 6.00
CA SER A 15 0.02 5.62 6.80
C SER A 15 -0.78 4.98 7.94
N THR A 16 -0.75 5.58 9.13
CA THR A 16 -1.63 5.21 10.26
C THR A 16 -2.95 5.97 10.25
N LYS A 17 -2.94 7.19 9.71
CA LYS A 17 -4.13 8.01 9.43
C LYS A 17 -4.14 8.43 7.97
N ILE A 18 -5.32 8.50 7.35
CA ILE A 18 -5.47 8.90 5.95
C ILE A 18 -5.75 10.40 5.84
N THR A 19 -6.53 10.92 6.76
CA THR A 19 -7.04 12.30 6.74
C THR A 19 -6.07 13.31 7.34
N SER A 20 -5.17 12.87 8.23
CA SER A 20 -4.09 13.67 8.81
C SER A 20 -2.72 13.04 8.54
N ALA A 21 -2.28 13.03 7.28
CA ALA A 21 -0.97 12.48 6.89
C ALA A 21 0.20 13.40 7.32
N SER A 22 0.52 13.42 8.62
CA SER A 22 1.77 14.03 9.11
C SER A 22 2.96 13.08 8.91
N LYS A 23 4.19 13.58 9.10
CA LYS A 23 5.39 12.73 9.05
C LYS A 23 5.49 11.76 10.24
N GLU A 24 4.72 12.00 11.30
CA GLU A 24 4.71 11.18 12.52
C GLU A 24 3.70 10.03 12.39
N ASP A 25 2.76 10.11 11.45
CA ASP A 25 1.72 9.11 11.14
C ASP A 25 2.17 8.04 10.12
N ALA A 26 3.48 7.78 10.01
CA ALA A 26 4.04 6.79 9.08
C ALA A 26 4.67 5.62 9.83
N LYS A 27 4.07 4.42 9.73
CA LYS A 27 4.64 3.18 10.28
C LYS A 27 5.45 2.41 9.24
N VAL A 28 6.52 1.76 9.69
CA VAL A 28 7.31 0.83 8.85
C VAL A 28 6.63 -0.54 8.85
N ALA A 29 6.32 -1.04 7.65
CA ALA A 29 5.76 -2.37 7.45
C ALA A 29 6.61 -3.18 6.45
N VAL A 30 6.49 -4.50 6.49
CA VAL A 30 7.09 -5.40 5.50
C VAL A 30 5.98 -5.90 4.59
N LYS A 31 6.02 -5.45 3.34
CA LYS A 31 5.17 -5.97 2.27
C LYS A 31 5.67 -7.37 1.89
N VAL A 32 4.79 -8.36 2.03
CA VAL A 32 5.03 -9.74 1.56
C VAL A 32 4.12 -10.02 0.37
N VAL A 33 4.64 -10.64 -0.68
CA VAL A 33 3.92 -10.90 -1.94
C VAL A 33 4.05 -12.37 -2.31
N ASN A 34 2.93 -13.09 -2.46
CA ASN A 34 2.90 -14.45 -2.98
C ASN A 34 2.54 -14.43 -4.47
N ARG A 35 3.55 -14.59 -5.34
CA ARG A 35 3.38 -14.59 -6.81
C ARG A 35 2.81 -15.88 -7.39
N ASN A 36 2.68 -16.94 -6.60
CA ASN A 36 2.15 -18.23 -7.05
C ASN A 36 0.61 -18.28 -6.97
N ALA A 37 0.01 -17.34 -6.23
CA ALA A 37 -1.43 -17.15 -6.20
C ALA A 37 -1.96 -16.40 -7.44
N ASN A 38 -3.20 -16.68 -7.82
CA ASN A 38 -3.93 -15.94 -8.84
C ASN A 38 -5.35 -15.59 -8.32
N PRO A 39 -5.64 -14.32 -7.97
CA PRO A 39 -4.75 -13.16 -8.08
C PRO A 39 -3.54 -13.23 -7.14
N VAL A 40 -2.51 -12.44 -7.43
CA VAL A 40 -1.33 -12.30 -6.58
C VAL A 40 -1.75 -11.75 -5.21
N GLU A 41 -1.45 -12.50 -4.15
CA GLU A 41 -1.73 -12.09 -2.77
C GLU A 41 -0.65 -11.12 -2.28
N THR A 42 -1.03 -10.14 -1.47
CA THR A 42 -0.10 -9.13 -0.93
C THR A 42 -0.56 -8.67 0.44
N ILE A 43 0.30 -8.83 1.43
CA ILE A 43 0.02 -8.48 2.82
C ILE A 43 1.06 -7.48 3.35
N TYR A 44 0.76 -6.86 4.50
CA TYR A 44 1.60 -5.84 5.11
C TYR A 44 1.81 -6.14 6.59
N LEU A 45 2.93 -6.81 6.89
CA LEU A 45 3.26 -7.23 8.25
C LEU A 45 3.91 -6.09 9.05
N PRO A 46 3.55 -5.92 10.34
CA PRO A 46 4.38 -5.16 11.28
C PRO A 46 5.80 -5.71 11.34
N ALA A 47 6.78 -4.83 11.53
CA ALA A 47 8.19 -5.24 11.57
C ALA A 47 8.50 -6.28 12.68
N PHE A 48 7.76 -6.28 13.80
CA PHE A 48 7.98 -7.25 14.88
C PHE A 48 7.50 -8.67 14.51
N GLU A 49 6.39 -8.79 13.77
CA GLU A 49 5.86 -10.08 13.30
C GLU A 49 6.76 -10.68 12.24
N PHE A 50 7.19 -9.86 11.27
CA PHE A 50 8.17 -10.30 10.27
C PHE A 50 9.49 -10.77 10.92
N ASN A 51 9.98 -10.06 11.94
CA ASN A 51 11.17 -10.48 12.69
C ASN A 51 10.95 -11.77 13.50
N ARG A 52 9.72 -12.05 13.98
CA ARG A 52 9.37 -13.32 14.62
C ARG A 52 9.41 -14.46 13.61
N ALA A 53 8.74 -14.31 12.47
CA ALA A 53 8.76 -15.29 11.38
C ALA A 53 10.19 -15.55 10.88
N TYR A 54 10.99 -14.50 10.68
CA TYR A 54 12.38 -14.60 10.25
C TYR A 54 13.26 -15.42 11.22
N LYS A 55 13.07 -15.26 12.54
CA LYS A 55 13.80 -16.05 13.54
C LYS A 55 13.45 -17.54 13.45
N ILE A 56 12.16 -17.87 13.44
CA ILE A 56 11.71 -19.26 13.30
C ILE A 56 12.28 -19.87 12.01
N LEU A 57 12.18 -19.18 10.88
CA LEU A 57 12.76 -19.64 9.60
C LEU A 57 14.28 -19.79 9.63
N SER A 58 14.99 -19.01 10.45
CA SER A 58 16.44 -19.14 10.62
C SER A 58 16.82 -20.39 11.44
N ASP A 59 16.03 -20.70 12.47
CA ASP A 59 16.21 -21.89 13.30
C ASP A 59 15.87 -23.17 12.50
N GLU A 60 14.79 -23.16 11.71
CA GLU A 60 14.43 -24.25 10.78
C GLU A 60 15.48 -24.46 9.67
N LEU A 61 16.05 -23.37 9.13
CA LEU A 61 17.18 -23.44 8.20
C LEU A 61 18.43 -24.05 8.84
N TYR A 62 18.68 -23.78 10.12
CA TYR A 62 19.76 -24.40 10.88
C TYR A 62 19.51 -25.91 11.04
N HIS A 63 18.33 -26.33 11.47
CA HIS A 63 17.98 -27.74 11.60
C HIS A 63 18.05 -28.52 10.28
N LEU A 64 17.59 -27.92 9.17
CA LEU A 64 17.74 -28.52 7.84
C LEU A 64 19.21 -28.68 7.42
N ARG A 65 20.08 -27.69 7.71
CA ARG A 65 21.52 -27.78 7.40
C ARG A 65 22.21 -28.91 8.17
N ASP A 66 21.91 -29.02 9.46
CA ASP A 66 22.45 -30.09 10.32
C ASP A 66 21.97 -31.46 9.82
N ALA A 67 20.67 -31.63 9.57
CA ALA A 67 20.11 -32.90 9.07
C ALA A 67 20.67 -33.30 7.69
N ILE A 68 20.78 -32.35 6.74
CA ILE A 68 21.39 -32.59 5.41
C ILE A 68 22.87 -33.00 5.54
N SER A 69 23.57 -32.48 6.54
CA SER A 69 25.00 -32.78 6.78
C SER A 69 25.19 -34.13 7.49
N ALA A 70 24.24 -34.54 8.32
CA ALA A 70 24.22 -35.83 9.01
C ALA A 70 23.59 -36.98 8.18
N GLU A 71 23.04 -36.67 7.00
CA GLU A 71 22.20 -37.58 6.19
C GLU A 71 20.95 -38.09 6.95
N GLU A 72 20.46 -37.30 7.90
CA GLU A 72 19.27 -37.58 8.70
C GLU A 72 17.99 -37.05 8.02
N HIS A 73 16.85 -37.64 8.39
CA HIS A 73 15.54 -37.22 7.89
C HIS A 73 14.94 -36.11 8.76
N TYR A 74 14.70 -34.94 8.18
CA TYR A 74 14.05 -33.80 8.85
C TYR A 74 13.02 -33.13 7.93
N VAL A 75 11.88 -32.76 8.51
CA VAL A 75 10.79 -32.05 7.83
C VAL A 75 10.37 -30.88 8.70
N VAL A 76 10.31 -29.69 8.10
CA VAL A 76 9.87 -28.45 8.75
C VAL A 76 8.39 -28.58 9.12
N PRO A 77 8.00 -28.28 10.37
CA PRO A 77 6.59 -28.29 10.78
C PRO A 77 5.72 -27.42 9.87
N PHE A 78 4.48 -27.83 9.59
CA PHE A 78 3.57 -27.07 8.72
C PHE A 78 3.37 -25.61 9.20
N GLN A 79 3.30 -25.41 10.52
CA GLN A 79 3.19 -24.09 11.15
C GLN A 79 4.44 -23.22 10.98
N HIS A 80 5.58 -23.81 10.60
CA HIS A 80 6.84 -23.13 10.36
C HIS A 80 7.16 -22.98 8.86
N ASP A 81 6.25 -23.39 7.95
CA ASP A 81 6.41 -23.11 6.52
C ASP A 81 6.42 -21.58 6.29
N PRO A 82 7.30 -21.04 5.42
CA PRO A 82 7.34 -19.60 5.15
C PRO A 82 6.02 -19.00 4.69
N LEU A 83 5.17 -19.80 4.02
CA LEU A 83 3.85 -19.34 3.58
C LEU A 83 2.92 -19.16 4.79
N MET A 84 2.88 -20.13 5.71
CA MET A 84 2.06 -20.03 6.92
C MET A 84 2.57 -18.94 7.86
N LEU A 85 3.87 -18.92 8.20
CA LEU A 85 4.45 -17.95 9.13
C LEU A 85 4.29 -16.47 8.70
N LEU A 86 4.13 -16.22 7.40
CA LEU A 86 3.97 -14.87 6.87
C LEU A 86 2.50 -14.51 6.64
N PHE A 87 1.65 -15.44 6.17
CA PHE A 87 0.26 -15.12 5.80
C PHE A 87 -0.79 -15.47 6.85
N ASP A 88 -0.47 -16.29 7.87
CA ASP A 88 -1.33 -16.58 9.03
C ASP A 88 -1.32 -15.40 10.03
N SER A 89 -1.84 -14.25 9.58
CA SER A 89 -1.90 -13.00 10.34
C SER A 89 -3.01 -12.08 9.83
N THR A 90 -3.61 -11.30 10.72
CA THR A 90 -4.51 -10.22 10.34
C THR A 90 -3.72 -8.93 10.06
N PHE A 91 -3.98 -8.29 8.92
CA PHE A 91 -3.33 -7.04 8.55
C PHE A 91 -4.32 -5.98 8.09
N HIS A 92 -3.96 -4.71 8.28
CA HIS A 92 -4.76 -3.56 7.88
C HIS A 92 -4.78 -3.46 6.33
N VAL A 93 -5.92 -3.76 5.71
CA VAL A 93 -6.09 -3.73 4.25
C VAL A 93 -6.48 -2.34 3.75
N GLY A 94 -7.30 -1.62 4.49
CA GLY A 94 -7.77 -0.29 4.11
C GLY A 94 -8.60 0.38 5.21
N THR A 95 -8.84 1.68 5.03
CA THR A 95 -9.60 2.52 5.96
C THR A 95 -10.77 3.16 5.23
N ALA A 96 -11.98 2.97 5.75
CA ALA A 96 -13.15 3.77 5.37
C ALA A 96 -13.10 5.11 6.10
N VAL A 97 -13.38 6.20 5.38
CA VAL A 97 -13.44 7.56 5.93
C VAL A 97 -14.87 8.07 5.81
N LEU A 98 -15.43 8.56 6.90
CA LEU A 98 -16.73 9.24 6.91
C LEU A 98 -16.64 10.59 7.64
N PHE A 99 -17.62 11.47 7.38
CA PHE A 99 -17.70 12.81 7.96
C PHE A 99 -18.96 12.90 8.85
N PRO A 100 -18.85 12.67 10.17
CA PRO A 100 -19.99 12.56 11.08
C PRO A 100 -20.63 13.90 11.48
N GLU A 101 -20.47 14.97 10.69
CA GLU A 101 -20.99 16.31 11.03
C GLU A 101 -22.53 16.33 11.07
N TYR A 102 -23.20 15.52 10.24
CA TYR A 102 -24.66 15.34 10.30
C TYR A 102 -25.15 14.76 11.64
N LEU A 103 -24.29 14.05 12.38
CA LEU A 103 -24.67 13.47 13.68
C LEU A 103 -24.92 14.54 14.75
N ILE A 104 -24.40 15.76 14.57
CA ILE A 104 -24.66 16.92 15.44
C ILE A 104 -26.16 17.28 15.39
N TYR A 105 -26.78 17.17 14.22
CA TYR A 105 -28.16 17.57 13.96
C TYR A 105 -29.18 16.46 14.25
N ASN A 106 -28.76 15.38 14.95
CA ASN A 106 -29.59 14.22 15.23
C ASN A 106 -30.19 13.55 13.97
N LEU A 107 -29.44 13.57 12.86
CA LEU A 107 -29.78 12.93 11.58
C LEU A 107 -29.20 11.52 11.48
N GLU A 108 -29.95 10.60 10.87
CA GLU A 108 -29.43 9.28 10.48
C GLU A 108 -28.53 9.36 9.24
N THR A 109 -27.69 8.34 9.01
CA THR A 109 -26.92 8.22 7.77
C THR A 109 -27.84 8.06 6.56
N ASP A 110 -27.73 8.97 5.59
CA ASP A 110 -28.49 8.87 4.34
C ASP A 110 -28.09 7.61 3.52
N ASP A 111 -29.07 7.01 2.85
CA ASP A 111 -28.88 5.78 2.04
C ASP A 111 -27.80 5.95 0.94
N SER A 112 -27.52 7.18 0.48
CA SER A 112 -26.47 7.47 -0.49
C SER A 112 -25.06 7.56 0.11
N GLU A 113 -24.94 7.83 1.41
CA GLU A 113 -23.65 7.97 2.12
C GLU A 113 -23.23 6.71 2.89
N ARG A 114 -24.21 5.82 3.18
CA ARG A 114 -24.05 4.53 3.88
C ARG A 114 -22.93 3.62 3.36
N LEU A 115 -22.58 3.69 2.07
CA LEU A 115 -21.53 2.88 1.45
C LEU A 115 -20.21 3.67 1.34
N CYS A 116 -19.50 3.79 2.46
CA CYS A 116 -18.24 4.51 2.55
C CYS A 116 -17.15 3.85 1.68
N GLU A 117 -16.36 4.64 0.97
CA GLU A 117 -15.23 4.12 0.17
C GLU A 117 -14.05 3.74 1.08
N VAL A 118 -13.42 2.60 0.79
CA VAL A 118 -12.27 2.09 1.54
C VAL A 118 -11.00 2.47 0.79
N PHE A 119 -10.18 3.31 1.40
CA PHE A 119 -8.88 3.67 0.83
C PHE A 119 -7.84 2.61 1.20
N PRO A 120 -6.99 2.15 0.26
CA PRO A 120 -5.99 1.12 0.53
C PRO A 120 -4.97 1.61 1.56
N ALA A 121 -4.72 0.82 2.59
CA ALA A 121 -3.91 1.24 3.73
C ALA A 121 -2.43 1.48 3.38
N ALA A 122 -1.95 0.89 2.29
CA ALA A 122 -0.60 1.09 1.75
C ALA A 122 -0.69 1.53 0.29
N ALA A 123 0.08 2.58 -0.06
CA ALA A 123 0.16 3.07 -1.43
C ALA A 123 0.83 2.01 -2.34
N SER A 124 0.00 1.27 -3.07
CA SER A 124 0.47 0.46 -4.20
C SER A 124 0.76 1.39 -5.38
N GLY A 125 1.88 1.17 -6.09
CA GLY A 125 2.26 2.00 -7.24
C GLY A 125 1.31 1.93 -8.44
N ASN A 126 0.31 1.05 -8.39
CA ASN A 126 -0.74 0.91 -9.40
C ASN A 126 -2.02 1.62 -8.90
N GLN A 127 -2.52 2.57 -9.71
CA GLN A 127 -3.52 3.58 -9.33
C GLN A 127 -4.98 3.09 -9.30
N ASN A 128 -5.27 1.96 -8.64
CA ASN A 128 -6.63 1.67 -8.20
C ASN A 128 -6.80 2.26 -6.80
N MET A 129 -7.52 3.38 -6.70
CA MET A 129 -7.65 4.16 -5.46
C MET A 129 -8.67 3.59 -4.45
N ASP A 130 -9.45 2.60 -4.87
CA ASP A 130 -10.55 1.99 -4.11
C ASP A 130 -10.18 0.55 -3.73
N ALA A 131 -10.28 0.22 -2.44
CA ALA A 131 -10.07 -1.09 -1.84
C ALA A 131 -11.38 -1.76 -1.38
N GLY A 132 -12.52 -1.29 -1.87
CA GLY A 132 -13.86 -1.82 -1.58
C GLY A 132 -14.74 -0.77 -0.90
N LYS A 133 -15.92 -1.18 -0.45
CA LYS A 133 -16.84 -0.31 0.31
C LYS A 133 -17.16 -0.90 1.67
N LEU A 134 -17.36 -0.05 2.67
CA LEU A 134 -17.83 -0.44 4.00
C LEU A 134 -19.25 0.07 4.19
N ASP A 135 -20.16 -0.82 4.59
CA ASP A 135 -21.57 -0.54 4.84
C ASP A 135 -21.74 -0.12 6.31
N VAL A 136 -21.87 1.18 6.55
CA VAL A 136 -21.92 1.81 7.88
C VAL A 136 -23.17 2.66 8.00
N VAL A 137 -23.89 2.52 9.12
CA VAL A 137 -25.06 3.35 9.45
C VAL A 137 -24.97 3.83 10.88
N TRP A 138 -25.21 5.12 11.08
CA TRP A 138 -25.44 5.76 12.36
C TRP A 138 -26.92 6.11 12.49
N GLU A 139 -27.56 5.60 13.53
CA GLU A 139 -28.98 5.80 13.83
C GLU A 139 -29.10 6.59 15.15
N PRO A 140 -29.73 7.78 15.17
CA PRO A 140 -29.91 8.57 16.39
C PRO A 140 -30.90 7.90 17.33
N LEU A 141 -30.63 7.93 18.63
CA LEU A 141 -31.49 7.36 19.67
C LEU A 141 -31.97 8.43 20.66
N PRO A 142 -33.20 8.31 21.20
CA PRO A 142 -33.75 9.28 22.15
C PRO A 142 -33.07 9.26 23.53
N GLY A 143 -32.21 8.29 23.79
CA GLY A 143 -31.48 8.09 25.04
C GLY A 143 -30.91 6.66 25.11
N PRO A 144 -30.10 6.36 26.15
CA PRO A 144 -29.45 5.06 26.28
C PRO A 144 -30.42 3.93 26.67
N GLU A 145 -29.98 2.68 26.51
CA GLU A 145 -30.64 1.45 26.98
C GLU A 145 -32.11 1.29 26.52
N GLY A 146 -32.41 1.71 25.29
CA GLY A 146 -33.76 1.59 24.73
C GLY A 146 -34.77 2.58 25.33
N ALA A 147 -34.30 3.76 25.76
CA ALA A 147 -35.16 4.89 26.13
C ALA A 147 -36.28 5.12 25.09
N THR A 148 -37.46 5.52 25.56
CA THR A 148 -38.63 5.72 24.69
C THR A 148 -38.98 7.20 24.59
N GLY A 149 -38.99 7.73 23.37
CA GLY A 149 -39.30 9.13 23.11
C GLY A 149 -38.95 9.52 21.67
N PRO A 150 -39.32 10.74 21.24
CA PRO A 150 -38.77 11.31 20.02
C PRO A 150 -37.29 11.63 20.22
N VAL A 151 -36.49 11.43 19.18
CA VAL A 151 -35.16 12.04 19.06
C VAL A 151 -35.33 13.57 19.07
N LEU A 152 -34.44 14.28 19.76
CA LEU A 152 -34.49 15.74 19.83
C LEU A 152 -34.08 16.35 18.49
N ASP A 153 -34.94 17.19 17.91
CA ASP A 153 -34.60 17.99 16.73
C ASP A 153 -33.58 19.08 17.10
N ILE A 154 -32.50 19.20 16.31
CA ILE A 154 -31.38 20.12 16.54
C ILE A 154 -31.20 20.97 15.28
N ILE A 155 -31.43 22.28 15.40
CA ILE A 155 -31.38 23.22 14.27
C ILE A 155 -30.03 23.92 14.21
N ASP A 156 -29.49 24.35 15.35
CA ASP A 156 -28.16 24.92 15.48
C ASP A 156 -27.23 23.97 16.26
N GLU A 157 -25.96 23.88 15.87
CA GLU A 157 -24.98 23.02 16.55
C GLU A 157 -24.83 23.35 18.06
N THR A 158 -25.04 24.61 18.44
CA THR A 158 -24.99 25.04 19.84
C THR A 158 -26.20 24.57 20.64
N ASP A 159 -27.31 24.18 19.99
CA ASP A 159 -28.45 23.56 20.68
C ASP A 159 -28.06 22.21 21.29
N LEU A 160 -27.05 21.50 20.77
CA LEU A 160 -26.63 20.20 21.33
C LEU A 160 -25.76 20.35 22.60
N LEU A 161 -25.15 21.51 22.83
CA LEU A 161 -24.27 21.75 23.99
C LEU A 161 -25.00 21.51 25.33
N GLY A 162 -24.36 20.77 26.22
CA GLY A 162 -24.89 20.43 27.54
C GLY A 162 -26.05 19.43 27.55
N LYS A 163 -26.44 18.90 26.38
CA LYS A 163 -27.49 17.87 26.25
C LYS A 163 -26.87 16.48 26.10
N PRO A 164 -27.63 15.41 26.40
CA PRO A 164 -27.21 14.05 26.08
C PRO A 164 -27.24 13.81 24.57
N TRP A 165 -26.32 12.99 24.09
CA TRP A 165 -26.23 12.52 22.71
C TRP A 165 -26.14 10.99 22.72
N THR A 166 -26.96 10.31 21.92
CA THR A 166 -26.98 8.85 21.86
C THR A 166 -27.17 8.38 20.44
N TYR A 167 -26.30 7.49 19.97
CA TYR A 167 -26.35 6.93 18.62
C TYR A 167 -25.98 5.47 18.61
N ARG A 168 -26.62 4.73 17.71
CA ARG A 168 -26.25 3.37 17.36
C ARG A 168 -25.39 3.38 16.09
N CYS A 169 -24.14 2.92 16.21
CA CYS A 169 -23.30 2.59 15.07
C CYS A 169 -23.57 1.14 14.63
N ARG A 170 -23.80 0.93 13.34
CA ARG A 170 -23.90 -0.39 12.71
C ARG A 170 -22.86 -0.53 11.61
N ILE A 171 -21.98 -1.53 11.70
CA ILE A 171 -21.04 -1.89 10.64
C ILE A 171 -21.49 -3.25 10.08
N LYS A 172 -22.18 -3.22 8.93
CA LYS A 172 -22.94 -4.38 8.43
C LYS A 172 -22.05 -5.36 7.68
N GLN A 173 -21.23 -4.86 6.76
CA GLN A 173 -20.39 -5.69 5.86
C GLN A 173 -19.31 -4.83 5.20
N ALA A 174 -18.21 -5.45 4.80
CA ALA A 174 -17.35 -4.91 3.75
C ALA A 174 -17.74 -5.54 2.40
N LEU A 175 -17.50 -4.81 1.31
CA LEU A 175 -17.93 -5.18 -0.04
C LEU A 175 -16.75 -5.06 -1.02
N GLN A 176 -16.56 -6.11 -1.83
CA GLN A 176 -15.62 -6.10 -2.96
C GLN A 176 -14.16 -5.80 -2.59
N LEU A 177 -13.72 -6.29 -1.42
CA LEU A 177 -12.32 -6.21 -0.99
C LEU A 177 -11.36 -6.78 -2.07
N PRO A 178 -10.13 -6.27 -2.17
CA PRO A 178 -9.19 -6.63 -3.23
C PRO A 178 -8.76 -8.10 -3.20
N MET A 179 -8.85 -8.74 -2.02
CA MET A 179 -8.41 -10.11 -1.76
C MET A 179 -9.52 -10.91 -1.07
N ILE A 180 -9.41 -12.24 -1.15
CA ILE A 180 -10.32 -13.18 -0.49
C ILE A 180 -9.83 -13.36 0.94
N CYS A 181 -10.70 -13.13 1.92
CA CYS A 181 -10.41 -13.28 3.34
C CYS A 181 -11.12 -14.46 3.97
N ASP A 182 -10.46 -15.07 4.97
CA ASP A 182 -10.98 -16.08 5.87
C ASP A 182 -11.26 -15.53 7.29
N LEU A 183 -10.64 -14.40 7.68
CA LEU A 183 -10.98 -13.64 8.88
C LEU A 183 -11.16 -12.17 8.53
N CYS A 184 -12.12 -11.50 9.18
CA CYS A 184 -12.30 -10.04 9.08
C CYS A 184 -12.75 -9.42 10.40
N TYR A 185 -12.24 -8.22 10.71
CA TYR A 185 -12.80 -7.32 11.73
C TYR A 185 -12.57 -5.85 11.35
N CYS A 186 -13.29 -4.93 12.00
CA CYS A 186 -13.05 -3.49 11.88
C CYS A 186 -12.67 -2.86 13.23
N GLU A 187 -11.95 -1.75 13.20
CA GLU A 187 -11.48 -0.96 14.35
C GLU A 187 -11.73 0.54 14.08
N TYR A 188 -12.19 1.29 15.08
CA TYR A 188 -12.32 2.75 15.01
C TYR A 188 -12.03 3.44 16.35
N GLU A 189 -11.57 4.69 16.30
CA GLU A 189 -11.36 5.55 17.49
C GLU A 189 -12.57 6.48 17.65
N PHE A 190 -13.21 6.47 18.83
CA PHE A 190 -14.34 7.36 19.14
C PHE A 190 -14.01 8.19 20.38
N PHE A 191 -14.38 9.47 20.38
CA PHE A 191 -14.17 10.39 21.50
C PHE A 191 -15.47 10.56 22.29
N ASP A 192 -15.48 10.19 23.56
CA ASP A 192 -16.69 10.17 24.41
C ASP A 192 -16.94 11.48 25.20
N GLY A 193 -16.14 12.52 24.95
CA GLY A 193 -16.13 13.77 25.72
C GLY A 193 -15.11 13.79 26.86
N TYR A 194 -14.54 12.65 27.26
CA TYR A 194 -13.51 12.53 28.30
C TYR A 194 -12.19 11.94 27.77
N GLY A 195 -12.26 11.08 26.75
CA GLY A 195 -11.09 10.44 26.15
C GLY A 195 -11.39 9.78 24.81
N TYR A 196 -10.34 9.27 24.17
CA TYR A 196 -10.47 8.44 22.97
C TYR A 196 -10.48 6.96 23.39
N ASN A 197 -11.53 6.25 22.98
CA ASN A 197 -11.65 4.81 23.15
C ASN A 197 -11.58 4.12 21.79
N THR A 198 -10.87 3.00 21.73
CA THR A 198 -10.83 2.15 20.53
C THR A 198 -11.94 1.11 20.61
N PHE A 199 -12.79 1.09 19.60
CA PHE A 199 -13.84 0.10 19.43
C PHE A 199 -13.47 -0.85 18.29
N ALA A 200 -13.76 -2.13 18.48
CA ALA A 200 -13.55 -3.16 17.47
C ALA A 200 -14.80 -4.02 17.33
N THR A 201 -15.03 -4.53 16.11
CA THR A 201 -16.02 -5.58 15.89
C THR A 201 -15.49 -6.90 16.42
N GLU A 202 -16.36 -7.89 16.60
CA GLU A 202 -15.89 -9.27 16.73
C GLU A 202 -15.11 -9.68 15.45
N THR A 203 -14.17 -10.62 15.60
CA THR A 203 -13.49 -11.22 14.45
C THR A 203 -14.35 -12.34 13.90
N VAL A 204 -14.85 -12.15 12.68
CA VAL A 204 -15.75 -13.12 12.03
C VAL A 204 -14.93 -14.09 11.17
N ASP A 205 -15.22 -15.38 11.33
CA ASP A 205 -14.56 -16.50 10.64
C ASP A 205 -15.36 -16.94 9.39
N PHE A 206 -14.68 -16.85 8.25
CA PHE A 206 -15.13 -17.23 6.92
C PHE A 206 -14.29 -18.39 6.33
N SER A 207 -13.44 -19.06 7.11
CA SER A 207 -12.59 -20.18 6.64
C SER A 207 -13.36 -21.32 5.95
N SER A 208 -14.63 -21.52 6.30
CA SER A 208 -15.52 -22.48 5.64
C SER A 208 -16.03 -22.02 4.27
N ARG A 209 -16.05 -20.71 4.01
CA ARG A 209 -16.46 -20.08 2.74
C ARG A 209 -15.77 -18.71 2.57
N PRO A 210 -14.48 -18.67 2.22
CA PRO A 210 -13.72 -17.42 2.10
C PRO A 210 -14.35 -16.45 1.09
N THR A 211 -14.28 -15.15 1.38
CA THR A 211 -15.08 -14.13 0.68
C THR A 211 -14.31 -12.82 0.45
N ARG A 212 -14.75 -12.03 -0.55
CA ARG A 212 -14.35 -10.63 -0.75
C ARG A 212 -15.33 -9.63 -0.14
N SER A 213 -16.45 -10.13 0.37
CA SER A 213 -17.50 -9.33 1.00
C SER A 213 -17.86 -9.98 2.34
N PRO A 214 -17.05 -9.79 3.40
CA PRO A 214 -17.33 -10.31 4.73
C PRO A 214 -18.49 -9.55 5.37
N VAL A 215 -19.41 -10.30 5.97
CA VAL A 215 -20.57 -9.77 6.70
C VAL A 215 -20.24 -9.75 8.19
N LEU A 216 -20.35 -8.58 8.82
CA LEU A 216 -19.90 -8.32 10.18
C LEU A 216 -21.05 -8.21 11.19
N GLU A 217 -22.21 -7.68 10.77
CA GLU A 217 -23.42 -7.49 11.58
C GLU A 217 -23.17 -6.85 12.97
N TYR A 218 -22.16 -5.99 13.07
CA TYR A 218 -21.81 -5.29 14.31
C TYR A 218 -22.80 -4.17 14.61
N GLU A 219 -23.21 -4.07 15.88
CA GLU A 219 -24.03 -2.99 16.42
C GLU A 219 -23.46 -2.54 17.77
N TYR A 220 -23.33 -1.23 17.98
CA TYR A 220 -22.89 -0.66 19.25
C TYR A 220 -23.54 0.70 19.52
N GLU A 221 -23.92 0.94 20.77
CA GLU A 221 -24.57 2.17 21.23
C GLU A 221 -23.55 3.09 21.92
N HIS A 222 -23.30 4.26 21.33
CA HIS A 222 -22.48 5.31 21.91
C HIS A 222 -23.38 6.31 22.64
N HIS A 223 -23.03 6.64 23.87
CA HIS A 223 -23.75 7.62 24.69
C HIS A 223 -22.77 8.63 25.30
N VAL A 224 -23.13 9.91 25.23
CA VAL A 224 -22.45 11.02 25.88
C VAL A 224 -23.48 11.75 26.72
N GLU A 225 -23.32 11.77 28.05
CA GLU A 225 -24.31 12.32 29.00
C GLU A 225 -24.48 13.84 28.83
N CYS A 226 -23.39 14.54 28.51
CA CYS A 226 -23.33 16.00 28.41
C CYS A 226 -22.35 16.42 27.31
N VAL A 227 -22.86 16.84 26.15
CA VAL A 227 -22.03 17.25 25.01
C VAL A 227 -21.24 18.52 25.30
N THR A 228 -19.93 18.46 25.04
CA THR A 228 -18.97 19.56 25.20
C THR A 228 -18.60 20.20 23.85
N GLU A 229 -18.00 21.39 23.89
CA GLU A 229 -17.41 22.03 22.70
C GLU A 229 -16.33 21.15 22.04
N GLU A 230 -15.58 20.39 22.84
CA GLU A 230 -14.56 19.45 22.34
C GLU A 230 -15.18 18.28 21.58
N PHE A 231 -16.34 17.77 22.03
CA PHE A 231 -17.09 16.71 21.35
C PHE A 231 -17.69 17.21 20.03
N LEU A 232 -18.27 18.41 20.00
CA LEU A 232 -18.71 19.04 18.74
C LEU A 232 -17.56 19.26 17.75
N ALA A 233 -16.41 19.73 18.25
CA ALA A 233 -15.20 19.88 17.46
C ALA A 233 -14.57 18.53 17.02
N TRP A 234 -14.97 17.41 17.63
CA TRP A 234 -14.63 16.06 17.18
C TRP A 234 -15.59 15.55 16.11
N LEU A 235 -16.91 15.74 16.25
CA LEU A 235 -17.91 15.37 15.23
C LEU A 235 -17.70 16.07 13.87
N LYS A 236 -17.04 17.23 13.87
CA LYS A 236 -16.62 17.96 12.66
C LYS A 236 -15.34 17.43 12.00
N LYS A 237 -14.68 16.43 12.60
CA LYS A 237 -13.48 15.79 12.04
C LYS A 237 -13.86 14.49 11.35
N PRO A 238 -13.08 14.02 10.37
CA PRO A 238 -13.31 12.71 9.78
C PRO A 238 -13.17 11.60 10.82
N LEU A 239 -14.07 10.63 10.77
CA LEU A 239 -13.95 9.36 11.49
C LEU A 239 -13.36 8.31 10.54
N GLU A 240 -12.34 7.61 11.02
CA GLU A 240 -11.63 6.57 10.29
C GLU A 240 -11.96 5.18 10.86
N ILE A 241 -12.50 4.29 10.02
CA ILE A 241 -12.78 2.89 10.36
C ILE A 241 -11.79 2.01 9.58
N LYS A 242 -10.85 1.39 10.29
CA LYS A 242 -9.81 0.51 9.76
C LYS A 242 -10.37 -0.90 9.57
N ILE A 243 -10.09 -1.52 8.44
CA ILE A 243 -10.50 -2.89 8.10
C ILE A 243 -9.28 -3.80 8.15
N PHE A 244 -9.38 -4.89 8.91
CA PHE A 244 -8.34 -5.89 9.06
C PHE A 244 -8.83 -7.24 8.55
N ILE A 245 -7.99 -7.93 7.77
CA ILE A 245 -8.29 -9.25 7.23
C ILE A 245 -7.11 -10.21 7.40
N SER A 246 -7.38 -11.51 7.47
CA SER A 246 -6.44 -12.58 7.10
C SER A 246 -6.82 -13.13 5.71
N LEU A 247 -5.92 -13.87 5.05
CA LEU A 247 -6.16 -14.42 3.71
C LEU A 247 -6.29 -15.95 3.74
N ASP A 248 -7.26 -16.48 2.97
CA ASP A 248 -7.28 -17.91 2.63
C ASP A 248 -6.15 -18.23 1.64
N VAL A 249 -4.98 -18.57 2.17
CA VAL A 249 -3.79 -18.89 1.36
C VAL A 249 -3.72 -20.38 1.07
N LYS A 250 -3.59 -20.73 -0.22
CA LYS A 250 -3.45 -22.12 -0.64
C LYS A 250 -2.24 -22.77 0.03
N ARG A 251 -2.51 -23.76 0.88
CA ARG A 251 -1.48 -24.58 1.56
C ARG A 251 -0.50 -25.20 0.55
N PRO A 252 0.79 -25.32 0.89
CA PRO A 252 1.79 -25.91 0.02
C PRO A 252 1.53 -27.40 -0.21
N ASP A 253 1.71 -27.86 -1.45
CA ASP A 253 1.48 -29.26 -1.83
C ASP A 253 2.55 -30.22 -1.27
N GLN A 254 3.75 -29.70 -0.93
CA GLN A 254 4.81 -30.41 -0.21
C GLN A 254 5.50 -29.47 0.80
N LEU A 255 5.76 -29.98 2.00
CA LEU A 255 6.53 -29.28 3.04
C LEU A 255 8.01 -29.11 2.66
N ALA A 256 8.69 -28.20 3.35
CA ALA A 256 10.15 -28.13 3.28
C ALA A 256 10.77 -29.25 4.12
N GLY A 257 11.74 -29.98 3.58
CA GLY A 257 12.32 -31.13 4.24
C GLY A 257 13.49 -31.71 3.45
N THR A 258 14.18 -32.67 4.05
CA THR A 258 15.29 -33.44 3.45
C THR A 258 14.84 -34.33 2.28
N ASP A 259 13.54 -34.59 2.20
CA ASP A 259 12.82 -35.28 1.14
C ASP A 259 12.41 -34.36 -0.03
N ASN A 260 12.45 -33.02 0.15
CA ASN A 260 12.31 -32.07 -0.95
C ASN A 260 13.67 -31.78 -1.59
N GLN A 261 13.95 -32.41 -2.73
CA GLN A 261 15.23 -32.30 -3.43
C GLN A 261 15.65 -30.85 -3.74
N LYS A 262 14.70 -29.94 -4.03
CA LYS A 262 15.03 -28.54 -4.29
C LYS A 262 15.54 -27.83 -3.03
N VAL A 263 14.94 -28.11 -1.87
CA VAL A 263 15.41 -27.59 -0.58
C VAL A 263 16.82 -28.09 -0.30
N VAL A 264 17.07 -29.38 -0.53
CA VAL A 264 18.41 -29.98 -0.38
C VAL A 264 19.43 -29.34 -1.34
N ASP A 265 19.09 -29.15 -2.61
CA ASP A 265 20.00 -28.56 -3.61
C ASP A 265 20.31 -27.08 -3.30
N LEU A 266 19.30 -26.29 -2.92
CA LEU A 266 19.46 -24.90 -2.49
C LEU A 266 20.38 -24.79 -1.26
N ILE A 267 20.14 -25.61 -0.23
CA ILE A 267 20.94 -25.57 1.00
C ILE A 267 22.36 -26.07 0.75
N ARG A 268 22.57 -27.11 -0.08
CA ARG A 268 23.93 -27.56 -0.45
C ARG A 268 24.71 -26.50 -1.22
N ALA A 269 24.06 -25.79 -2.14
CA ALA A 269 24.65 -24.68 -2.87
C ALA A 269 25.08 -23.54 -1.94
N ASP A 270 24.22 -23.17 -0.99
CA ASP A 270 24.49 -22.15 0.03
C ASP A 270 25.62 -22.57 1.00
N MET A 271 25.63 -23.82 1.46
CA MET A 271 26.70 -24.41 2.27
C MET A 271 28.03 -24.57 1.51
N LYS A 272 28.07 -24.34 0.18
CA LYS A 272 29.20 -24.62 -0.72
C LYS A 272 29.70 -26.08 -0.65
N LEU A 273 28.86 -26.99 -0.17
CA LEU A 273 29.17 -28.41 -0.18
C LEU A 273 29.04 -28.89 -1.63
N PRO A 274 30.08 -29.53 -2.22
CA PRO A 274 29.93 -30.10 -3.54
C PRO A 274 28.83 -31.17 -3.49
N ALA A 275 27.84 -31.07 -4.36
CA ALA A 275 26.82 -32.11 -4.56
C ALA A 275 27.48 -33.34 -5.19
N GLN A 276 28.22 -34.10 -4.38
CA GLN A 276 29.21 -35.05 -4.86
C GLN A 276 28.56 -36.38 -5.27
N ARG A 277 27.99 -36.40 -6.48
CA ARG A 277 27.88 -37.66 -7.23
C ARG A 277 29.27 -38.26 -7.39
N VAL A 278 29.39 -39.54 -7.05
CA VAL A 278 30.60 -40.34 -7.19
C VAL A 278 31.18 -40.25 -8.61
N LYS A 279 32.39 -39.70 -8.76
CA LYS A 279 33.43 -40.13 -9.71
C LYS A 279 34.78 -39.40 -9.53
N THR A 280 35.80 -40.21 -9.25
CA THR A 280 37.25 -40.09 -9.52
C THR A 280 37.91 -38.70 -9.70
N ALA A 281 39.00 -38.49 -8.94
CA ALA A 281 39.74 -37.25 -8.73
C ALA A 281 40.59 -36.70 -9.91
N GLN A 282 40.08 -36.69 -11.14
CA GLN A 282 40.77 -36.10 -12.31
C GLN A 282 40.15 -34.78 -12.81
N GLY A 283 39.03 -34.33 -12.24
CA GLY A 283 38.34 -33.10 -12.69
C GLY A 283 38.77 -31.80 -12.00
N ALA A 284 39.48 -31.85 -10.87
CA ALA A 284 39.73 -30.68 -10.03
C ALA A 284 40.69 -29.66 -10.67
N ASP A 285 41.80 -30.13 -11.25
CA ASP A 285 42.81 -29.24 -11.84
C ASP A 285 42.31 -28.55 -13.11
N ALA A 286 41.46 -29.21 -13.90
CA ALA A 286 40.83 -28.63 -15.07
C ALA A 286 39.82 -27.52 -14.70
N ALA A 287 39.01 -27.76 -13.66
CA ALA A 287 38.05 -26.76 -13.17
C ALA A 287 38.75 -25.53 -12.54
N LEU A 288 39.91 -25.73 -11.89
CA LEU A 288 40.72 -24.62 -11.36
C LEU A 288 41.30 -23.75 -12.47
N ALA A 289 41.78 -24.35 -13.56
CA ALA A 289 42.28 -23.62 -14.73
C ALA A 289 41.18 -22.78 -15.41
N GLU A 290 39.99 -23.35 -15.64
CA GLU A 290 38.85 -22.61 -16.21
C GLU A 290 38.39 -21.46 -15.29
N ALA A 291 38.38 -21.68 -13.97
CA ALA A 291 38.05 -20.64 -13.00
C ALA A 291 39.06 -19.47 -13.03
N MET A 292 40.36 -19.75 -13.14
CA MET A 292 41.40 -18.72 -13.24
C MET A 292 41.29 -17.90 -14.54
N GLU A 293 41.06 -18.54 -15.68
CA GLU A 293 40.85 -17.84 -16.96
C GLU A 293 39.61 -16.93 -16.90
N ARG A 294 38.54 -17.41 -16.27
CA ARG A 294 37.29 -16.65 -16.10
C ARG A 294 37.44 -15.46 -15.13
N ILE A 295 38.26 -15.59 -14.09
CA ILE A 295 38.62 -14.47 -13.20
C ILE A 295 39.42 -13.42 -13.96
N GLN A 296 40.41 -13.82 -14.76
CA GLN A 296 41.19 -12.88 -15.57
C GLN A 296 40.30 -12.12 -16.57
N SER A 297 39.44 -12.82 -17.31
CA SER A 297 38.49 -12.20 -18.25
C SER A 297 37.54 -11.19 -17.58
N LEU A 298 37.18 -11.40 -16.32
CA LEU A 298 36.36 -10.46 -15.55
C LEU A 298 37.17 -9.25 -15.08
N GLN A 299 38.42 -9.43 -14.67
CA GLN A 299 39.32 -8.32 -14.32
C GLN A 299 39.56 -7.39 -15.51
N ASP A 300 39.87 -7.94 -16.69
CA ASP A 300 40.09 -7.18 -17.93
C ASP A 300 38.83 -6.36 -18.31
N LYS A 301 37.63 -6.93 -18.14
CA LYS A 301 36.35 -6.23 -18.38
C LYS A 301 36.10 -5.10 -17.39
N VAL A 302 36.44 -5.28 -16.11
CA VAL A 302 36.32 -4.23 -15.09
C VAL A 302 37.26 -3.07 -15.41
N GLU A 303 38.49 -3.33 -15.84
CA GLU A 303 39.44 -2.29 -16.25
C GLU A 303 38.97 -1.53 -17.50
N ALA A 304 38.42 -2.24 -18.50
CA ALA A 304 37.84 -1.61 -19.69
C ALA A 304 36.68 -0.65 -19.34
N LEU A 305 35.75 -1.08 -18.47
CA LEU A 305 34.61 -0.27 -18.01
C LEU A 305 35.03 0.91 -17.12
N MET A 306 36.11 0.77 -16.35
CA MET A 306 36.73 1.86 -15.60
C MET A 306 37.30 2.94 -16.55
N SER A 307 38.01 2.51 -17.60
CA SER A 307 38.56 3.40 -18.64
C SER A 307 37.46 4.14 -19.41
N GLU A 308 36.35 3.46 -19.72
CA GLU A 308 35.18 4.09 -20.35
C GLU A 308 34.51 5.12 -19.43
N ASN A 309 34.29 4.78 -18.15
CA ASN A 309 33.75 5.73 -17.17
C ASN A 309 34.59 7.01 -17.05
N GLU A 310 35.92 6.93 -17.07
CA GLU A 310 36.77 8.13 -17.06
C GLU A 310 36.66 8.97 -18.35
N LYS A 311 36.43 8.35 -19.52
CA LYS A 311 36.10 9.09 -20.75
C LYS A 311 34.76 9.80 -20.63
N VAL A 312 33.72 9.11 -20.11
CA VAL A 312 32.38 9.69 -19.88
C VAL A 312 32.44 10.85 -18.88
N LYS A 313 33.15 10.72 -17.75
CA LYS A 313 33.36 11.82 -16.78
C LYS A 313 34.03 13.03 -17.43
N LYS A 314 35.05 12.84 -18.28
CA LYS A 314 35.72 13.92 -19.01
C LYS A 314 34.78 14.61 -20.01
N ALA A 315 33.95 13.84 -20.73
CA ALA A 315 32.92 14.39 -21.62
C ALA A 315 31.86 15.20 -20.84
N ASN A 316 31.36 14.68 -19.72
CA ASN A 316 30.39 15.37 -18.87
C ASN A 316 30.95 16.69 -18.31
N LYS A 317 32.21 16.72 -17.85
CA LYS A 317 32.88 17.96 -17.42
C LYS A 317 32.92 19.02 -18.53
N ARG A 318 33.19 18.62 -19.79
CA ARG A 318 33.17 19.52 -20.95
C ARG A 318 31.76 20.05 -21.24
N LEU A 319 30.75 19.19 -21.26
CA LEU A 319 29.35 19.59 -21.50
C LEU A 319 28.81 20.53 -20.42
N VAL A 320 29.12 20.28 -19.14
CA VAL A 320 28.75 21.18 -18.03
C VAL A 320 29.43 22.54 -18.17
N MET A 321 30.69 22.59 -18.59
CA MET A 321 31.40 23.85 -18.86
C MET A 321 30.79 24.61 -20.04
N GLN A 322 30.52 23.93 -21.16
CA GLN A 322 29.84 24.50 -22.32
C GLN A 322 28.45 25.05 -21.96
N ARG A 323 27.66 24.33 -21.15
CA ARG A 323 26.36 24.78 -20.66
C ARG A 323 26.49 26.05 -19.81
N ARG A 324 27.50 26.15 -18.93
CA ARG A 324 27.77 27.37 -18.15
C ARG A 324 28.14 28.56 -19.03
N VAL A 325 29.00 28.35 -20.04
CA VAL A 325 29.39 29.42 -20.99
C VAL A 325 28.19 29.88 -21.82
N ALA A 326 27.40 28.96 -22.37
CA ALA A 326 26.20 29.30 -23.13
C ALA A 326 25.17 30.08 -22.29
N LEU A 327 24.99 29.71 -21.03
CA LEU A 327 24.06 30.38 -20.11
C LEU A 327 24.56 31.78 -19.71
N ALA A 328 25.87 31.96 -19.54
CA ALA A 328 26.46 33.29 -19.33
C ALA A 328 26.32 34.19 -20.57
N VAL A 329 26.56 33.66 -21.78
CA VAL A 329 26.36 34.40 -23.05
C VAL A 329 24.88 34.78 -23.24
N ALA A 330 23.94 33.89 -22.90
CA ALA A 330 22.51 34.20 -22.94
C ALA A 330 22.12 35.30 -21.92
N MET A 331 22.72 35.32 -20.73
CA MET A 331 22.48 36.37 -19.74
C MET A 331 23.04 37.73 -20.17
N GLU A 332 24.21 37.78 -20.80
CA GLU A 332 24.75 39.04 -21.35
C GLU A 332 23.97 39.52 -22.59
N ALA A 333 23.52 38.60 -23.46
CA ALA A 333 22.63 38.95 -24.57
C ALA A 333 21.30 39.55 -24.07
N ALA A 334 20.75 39.04 -22.97
CA ALA A 334 19.53 39.58 -22.35
C ALA A 334 19.72 40.97 -21.70
N LYS A 335 20.95 41.33 -21.26
CA LYS A 335 21.26 42.70 -20.82
C LYS A 335 21.42 43.69 -21.97
N GLY A 336 21.79 43.19 -23.16
CA GLY A 336 21.97 44.02 -24.36
C GLY A 336 20.67 44.48 -25.02
N SER A 337 19.51 43.95 -24.63
CA SER A 337 18.21 44.23 -25.27
C SER A 337 17.21 44.91 -24.33
N SER A 338 17.59 46.05 -23.74
CA SER A 338 16.61 47.04 -23.25
C SER A 338 16.39 48.10 -24.34
N PRO A 339 15.21 48.17 -24.97
CA PRO A 339 14.85 49.32 -25.81
C PRO A 339 14.57 50.53 -24.92
N ASP A 340 15.36 51.58 -25.10
CA ASP A 340 15.21 52.87 -24.43
C ASP A 340 14.08 53.67 -25.12
N THR A 341 12.89 53.74 -24.51
CA THR A 341 11.81 54.70 -24.83
C THR A 341 10.72 54.64 -23.76
N GLY A 342 10.70 55.61 -22.84
CA GLY A 342 9.81 55.55 -21.67
C GLY A 342 9.45 56.86 -20.98
N MET A 343 9.72 58.03 -21.59
CA MET A 343 9.22 59.33 -21.11
C MET A 343 8.99 60.29 -22.28
N GLU A 344 7.76 60.32 -22.80
CA GLU A 344 7.04 61.43 -23.44
C GLU A 344 5.65 60.92 -23.88
N ALA A 345 4.73 61.81 -24.28
CA ALA A 345 3.39 61.50 -24.82
C ALA A 345 2.31 60.93 -23.86
N MET A 346 2.14 61.53 -22.68
CA MET A 346 0.77 61.80 -22.22
C MET A 346 0.19 62.95 -23.07
N LYS A 347 -0.71 62.65 -24.03
CA LYS A 347 -1.82 63.49 -24.60
C LYS A 347 -2.12 63.19 -26.08
N ALA A 348 -2.96 62.21 -26.35
CA ALA A 348 -3.90 62.10 -27.48
C ALA A 348 -4.54 60.70 -27.45
N GLU A 349 -5.79 60.45 -27.85
CA GLU A 349 -6.99 61.29 -27.91
C GLU A 349 -8.21 60.34 -27.84
N LYS A 350 -9.38 60.82 -27.41
CA LYS A 350 -10.59 60.00 -27.32
C LYS A 350 -11.16 59.66 -28.70
N ALA A 351 -11.22 58.37 -29.10
CA ALA A 351 -12.28 57.87 -29.99
C ALA A 351 -12.33 56.32 -30.07
N GLY A 352 -13.55 55.75 -30.03
CA GLY A 352 -13.89 54.75 -31.07
C GLY A 352 -13.99 53.25 -30.75
N LYS A 353 -15.03 52.86 -30.01
CA LYS A 353 -15.89 51.67 -30.27
C LYS A 353 -15.38 50.23 -29.95
N PRO A 354 -16.31 49.24 -29.82
CA PRO A 354 -16.12 48.01 -29.01
C PRO A 354 -15.75 46.75 -29.83
N PRO A 355 -15.43 45.60 -29.19
CA PRO A 355 -14.82 44.46 -29.87
C PRO A 355 -15.83 43.51 -30.55
N PRO A 356 -15.48 42.88 -31.68
CA PRO A 356 -16.19 41.72 -32.23
C PRO A 356 -15.68 40.40 -31.63
N LYS A 357 -16.61 39.44 -31.46
CA LYS A 357 -16.36 38.07 -30.97
C LYS A 357 -15.58 37.21 -32.00
N PRO A 358 -14.89 36.14 -31.55
CA PRO A 358 -14.22 35.21 -32.47
C PRO A 358 -15.24 34.35 -33.25
N SER A 359 -15.01 34.19 -34.56
CA SER A 359 -15.74 33.26 -35.43
C SER A 359 -14.95 31.97 -35.68
N ALA A 360 -15.65 30.84 -35.79
CA ALA A 360 -15.07 29.50 -35.91
C ALA A 360 -14.57 29.15 -37.35
N ARG A 361 -14.18 27.87 -37.52
CA ARG A 361 -14.09 27.09 -38.79
C ARG A 361 -12.84 27.33 -39.67
N GLU A 362 -12.30 26.36 -40.44
CA GLU A 362 -12.54 24.89 -40.56
C GLU A 362 -11.40 24.22 -41.37
N ALA A 363 -11.27 22.88 -41.29
CA ALA A 363 -10.64 21.97 -42.28
C ALA A 363 -9.10 22.14 -42.54
N SER A 364 -8.35 21.21 -43.15
CA SER A 364 -8.62 19.97 -43.92
C SER A 364 -7.38 19.03 -43.83
N ALA A 365 -7.48 17.71 -43.58
CA ALA A 365 -7.85 16.57 -44.44
C ALA A 365 -6.71 15.89 -45.26
N LYS A 366 -6.41 14.61 -44.95
CA LYS A 366 -6.24 13.43 -45.87
C LYS A 366 -5.72 12.20 -45.07
N LYS A 367 -6.35 11.01 -45.05
CA LYS A 367 -6.48 9.93 -46.08
C LYS A 367 -5.12 9.31 -46.45
N LYS A 368 -4.86 7.98 -46.47
CA LYS A 368 -5.59 6.68 -46.35
C LYS A 368 -4.60 5.65 -45.72
N GLY A 369 -4.91 4.43 -45.26
CA GLY A 369 -6.16 3.66 -45.12
C GLY A 369 -5.85 2.13 -45.08
N SER A 370 -6.87 1.29 -44.77
CA SER A 370 -6.96 -0.17 -45.10
C SER A 370 -5.88 -1.13 -44.56
N SER A 371 -6.18 -2.32 -44.00
CA SER A 371 -7.30 -3.23 -44.23
C SER A 371 -7.70 -4.02 -42.97
N ALA A 372 -8.90 -4.61 -42.98
CA ALA A 372 -9.42 -5.49 -41.93
C ALA A 372 -9.16 -6.99 -42.22
N CYS A 373 -9.32 -7.84 -41.21
CA CYS A 373 -9.92 -9.18 -41.38
C CYS A 373 -10.58 -9.70 -40.09
N VAL A 374 -11.71 -10.39 -40.32
CA VAL A 374 -12.65 -11.07 -39.40
C VAL A 374 -13.21 -12.22 -40.25
N VAL A 375 -13.54 -13.43 -39.77
CA VAL A 375 -13.80 -13.91 -38.40
C VAL A 375 -12.67 -14.88 -37.95
N SER A 376 -12.77 -15.86 -37.03
CA SER A 376 -13.87 -16.66 -36.46
C SER A 376 -13.60 -17.06 -35.01
#